data_AF-A0A6G3MNB0-F1
#
_entry.id   AF-A0A6G3MNB0-F1
#
_cell.length_a   1.000
_cell.length_b   1.000
_cell.length_c   1.000
_cell.angle_alpha   90.00
_cell.angle_beta   90.00
_cell.angle_gamma   90.00
#
_symmetry.space_group_name_H-M   'P 1'
#
loop_
_entity.id
_entity.type
_entity.pdbx_description
1 polymer ?
#
loop_
_entity_poly.entity_id
_entity_poly.type
_entity_poly.pdbx_seq_one_letter_code
_entity_poly.pdbx_strand_id
1 'polypeptide(L)'
;NGDPLISSIQDFITGAYLLTNKDTFLTCYQFCLNSCSFLCDDDQNTILHTPIPAILKPNVLWTGKQVISCMIKPNPISIAKINIRTKGKSYTQDEELCHNDSCN
;
A
#
# COMPACT_ATOMS: atom_id res chain seq x y z
N ASN A 1 -5.05 29.14 6.04
CA ASN A 1 -5.80 27.87 6.17
C ASN A 1 -4.97 26.70 6.65
N GLY A 2 -3.62 26.75 6.61
CA GLY A 2 -2.81 25.69 7.23
C GLY A 2 -2.86 24.34 6.51
N ASP A 3 -3.37 24.35 5.27
CA ASP A 3 -3.49 23.15 4.45
C ASP A 3 -2.10 22.64 4.04
N PRO A 4 -1.90 21.31 3.95
CA PRO A 4 -0.64 20.73 3.54
C PRO A 4 -0.27 21.19 2.12
N LEU A 5 0.89 21.85 2.00
CA LEU A 5 1.39 22.39 0.71
C LEU A 5 2.19 21.37 -0.09
N ILE A 6 2.69 20.31 0.56
CA ILE A 6 3.45 19.23 -0.06
C ILE A 6 2.58 17.98 -0.04
N SER A 7 2.29 17.45 -1.22
CA SER A 7 1.50 16.24 -1.41
C SER A 7 1.97 15.51 -2.66
N SER A 8 1.70 14.20 -2.73
CA SER A 8 1.82 13.42 -3.96
C SER A 8 0.95 14.02 -5.06
N ILE A 9 1.43 14.02 -6.31
CA ILE A 9 0.75 14.56 -7.49
C ILE A 9 0.79 13.56 -8.65
N GLN A 10 -0.14 13.72 -9.60
CA GLN A 10 -0.14 13.07 -10.92
C GLN A 10 0.19 11.57 -10.85
N ASP A 11 1.36 11.18 -11.34
CA ASP A 11 1.79 9.78 -11.46
C ASP A 11 1.92 9.07 -10.12
N PHE A 12 2.27 9.78 -9.05
CA PHE A 12 2.27 9.18 -7.71
C PHE A 12 0.86 8.83 -7.25
N ILE A 13 -0.13 9.69 -7.54
CA ILE A 13 -1.54 9.41 -7.20
C ILE A 13 -2.05 8.25 -8.05
N THR A 14 -1.82 8.30 -9.37
CA THR A 14 -2.27 7.26 -10.31
C THR A 14 -1.61 5.92 -10.01
N GLY A 15 -0.29 5.91 -9.77
CA GLY A 15 0.47 4.72 -9.42
C GLY A 15 0.02 4.12 -8.10
N ALA A 16 -0.17 4.93 -7.05
CA ALA A 16 -0.70 4.45 -5.77
C ALA A 16 -2.12 3.90 -5.93
N TYR A 17 -2.97 4.52 -6.75
CA TYR A 17 -4.32 4.04 -7.04
C TYR A 17 -4.29 2.66 -7.73
N LEU A 18 -3.48 2.50 -8.78
CA LEU A 18 -3.33 1.23 -9.50
C LEU A 18 -2.72 0.14 -8.61
N LEU A 19 -1.67 0.47 -7.84
CA LEU A 19 -1.03 -0.47 -6.93
C LEU A 19 -2.00 -0.94 -5.84
N THR A 20 -2.77 -0.03 -5.26
CA THR A 20 -3.70 -0.37 -4.16
C THR A 20 -5.06 -0.86 -4.64
N ASN A 21 -5.26 -1.02 -5.95
CA ASN A 21 -6.45 -1.66 -6.51
C ASN A 21 -6.62 -3.08 -5.95
N LYS A 22 -7.87 -3.51 -5.74
CA LYS A 22 -8.23 -4.81 -5.16
C LYS A 22 -7.80 -5.99 -6.04
N ASP A 23 -7.77 -5.80 -7.35
CA ASP A 23 -7.38 -6.85 -8.30
C ASP A 23 -5.86 -6.94 -8.52
N THR A 24 -5.09 -6.05 -7.86
CA THR A 24 -3.63 -6.07 -7.93
C THR A 24 -3.06 -7.09 -6.96
N PHE A 25 -2.72 -8.27 -7.50
CA PHE A 25 -1.99 -9.32 -6.78
C PHE A 25 -0.55 -9.43 -7.27
N LEU A 26 0.38 -9.58 -6.33
CA LEU A 26 1.81 -9.59 -6.53
C LEU A 26 2.40 -10.93 -6.09
N THR A 27 3.31 -11.46 -6.90
CA THR A 27 4.18 -12.58 -6.50
C THR A 27 5.16 -12.14 -5.41
N CYS A 28 5.78 -13.09 -4.71
CA CYS A 28 6.82 -12.79 -3.71
C CYS A 28 7.93 -11.89 -4.28
N TYR A 29 8.41 -12.18 -5.50
CA TYR A 29 9.42 -11.37 -6.16
C TYR A 29 8.96 -9.92 -6.40
N GLN A 30 7.76 -9.75 -6.97
CA GLN A 30 7.21 -8.41 -7.23
C GLN A 30 6.97 -7.66 -5.92
N PHE A 31 6.45 -8.31 -4.90
CA PHE A 31 6.23 -7.73 -3.58
C PHE A 31 7.56 -7.22 -2.98
N CYS A 32 8.60 -8.06 -2.95
CA CYS A 32 9.91 -7.70 -2.41
C CYS A 32 10.54 -6.56 -3.21
N LEU A 33 10.53 -6.64 -4.54
CA LEU A 33 11.07 -5.59 -5.40
C LEU A 33 10.39 -4.24 -5.12
N ASN A 34 9.06 -4.21 -5.18
CA ASN A 34 8.31 -2.97 -4.92
C ASN A 34 8.55 -2.46 -3.50
N SER A 35 8.59 -3.33 -2.49
CA SER A 35 8.80 -2.90 -1.09
C SER A 35 10.21 -2.33 -0.86
N CYS A 36 11.23 -2.93 -1.47
CA CYS A 36 12.61 -2.48 -1.34
C CYS A 36 12.92 -1.23 -2.17
N SER A 37 12.22 -1.00 -3.29
CA SER A 37 12.44 0.18 -4.13
C SER A 37 12.19 1.52 -3.43
N PHE A 38 11.50 1.51 -2.29
CA PHE A 38 11.26 2.71 -1.49
C PHE A 38 12.31 2.96 -0.39
N LEU A 39 13.21 2.02 -0.15
CA LEU A 39 14.30 2.19 0.82
C LEU A 39 15.42 3.02 0.19
N CYS A 40 15.94 3.99 0.93
CA CYS A 40 17.07 4.82 0.49
C CYS A 40 18.40 4.24 1.00
N ASP A 41 19.53 4.81 0.56
CA ASP A 41 20.87 4.36 0.99
C ASP A 41 21.07 4.42 2.52
N ASP A 42 20.43 5.35 3.21
CA ASP A 42 20.48 5.44 4.67
C ASP A 42 19.71 4.31 5.37
N ASP A 43 18.83 3.59 4.65
CA ASP A 43 18.01 2.48 5.14
C ASP A 43 18.64 1.11 4.87
N GLN A 44 19.91 1.03 4.45
CA GLN A 44 20.57 -0.24 4.09
C GLN A 44 20.56 -1.29 5.22
N ASN A 45 20.49 -0.86 6.48
CA ASN A 45 20.41 -1.75 7.65
C ASN A 45 18.96 -2.04 8.10
N THR A 46 17.96 -1.49 7.42
CA THR A 46 16.55 -1.70 7.76
C THR A 46 16.12 -3.08 7.31
N ILE A 47 15.94 -3.98 8.28
CA ILE A 47 15.34 -5.29 8.02
C ILE A 47 13.87 -5.09 7.71
N LEU A 48 13.48 -5.41 6.48
CA LEU A 48 12.09 -5.37 6.04
C LEU A 48 11.40 -6.68 6.44
N HIS A 49 10.31 -6.56 7.20
CA HIS A 49 9.52 -7.70 7.64
C HIS A 49 8.36 -7.93 6.67
N THR A 50 8.47 -8.96 5.84
CA THR A 50 7.41 -9.37 4.92
C THR A 50 6.19 -9.89 5.70
N PRO A 51 4.98 -9.35 5.44
CA PRO A 51 3.76 -9.81 6.09
C PRO A 51 3.31 -11.16 5.51
N ILE A 52 2.39 -11.82 6.22
CA ILE A 52 1.73 -13.02 5.70
C ILE A 52 1.04 -12.68 4.37
N PRO A 53 1.21 -13.49 3.32
CA PRO A 53 0.55 -13.29 2.03
C PRO A 53 -0.98 -13.27 2.18
N ALA A 54 -1.64 -12.44 1.38
CA ALA A 54 -3.10 -12.34 1.37
C ALA A 54 -3.75 -13.62 0.81
N ILE A 55 -3.09 -14.31 -0.12
CA ILE A 55 -3.53 -15.58 -0.68
C ILE A 55 -2.41 -16.60 -0.46
N LEU A 56 -2.73 -17.74 0.13
CA LEU A 56 -1.79 -18.83 0.39
C LEU A 56 -1.88 -19.95 -0.66
N LYS A 57 -3.07 -20.17 -1.23
CA LYS A 57 -3.35 -21.22 -2.22
C LYS A 57 -4.33 -20.70 -3.28
N PRO A 58 -4.26 -21.18 -4.54
CA PRO A 58 -3.29 -22.15 -5.05
C PRO A 58 -1.86 -21.60 -5.14
N ASN A 59 -1.73 -20.27 -5.26
CA ASN A 59 -0.45 -19.58 -5.34
C ASN A 59 -0.32 -18.58 -4.20
N VAL A 60 0.91 -18.36 -3.75
CA VAL A 60 1.21 -17.39 -2.69
C VAL A 60 1.29 -15.99 -3.28
N LEU A 61 0.37 -15.11 -2.89
CA LEU A 61 0.23 -13.76 -3.44
C LEU A 61 0.02 -12.71 -2.35
N TRP A 62 0.54 -11.52 -2.59
CA TRP A 62 0.37 -10.32 -1.77
C TRP A 62 -0.46 -9.28 -2.50
N THR A 63 -1.07 -8.35 -1.78
CA THR A 63 -1.76 -7.20 -2.39
C THR A 63 -0.87 -5.97 -2.39
N GLY A 64 -1.12 -5.01 -3.28
CA GLY A 64 -0.38 -3.75 -3.24
C GLY A 64 -0.65 -2.92 -1.97
N LYS A 65 -1.79 -3.13 -1.28
CA LYS A 65 -2.04 -2.53 0.04
C LYS A 65 -1.03 -3.03 1.09
N GLN A 66 -0.58 -4.29 1.01
CA GLN A 66 0.47 -4.82 1.89
C GLN A 66 1.82 -4.16 1.62
N VAL A 67 2.12 -3.79 0.36
CA VAL A 67 3.34 -3.03 0.01
C VAL A 67 3.33 -1.65 0.67
N ILE A 68 2.21 -0.91 0.55
CA ILE A 68 2.07 0.40 1.22
C ILE A 68 2.18 0.26 2.75
N SER A 69 1.62 -0.80 3.32
CA SER A 69 1.76 -1.06 4.76
C SER A 69 3.22 -1.28 5.17
N CYS A 70 4.02 -2.00 4.36
CA CYS A 70 5.45 -2.17 4.61
C CYS A 70 6.23 -0.87 4.44
N MET A 71 5.86 -0.02 3.47
CA MET A 71 6.49 1.29 3.31
C MET A 71 6.29 2.18 4.55
N ILE A 72 5.07 2.19 5.11
CA ILE A 72 4.76 2.99 6.31
C ILE A 72 5.40 2.39 7.55
N LYS A 73 5.36 1.06 7.69
CA LYS A 73 5.90 0.32 8.83
C LYS A 73 6.73 -0.87 8.33
N PRO A 74 8.04 -0.69 8.12
CA PRO A 74 8.89 -1.73 7.52
C PRO A 74 9.15 -2.92 8.45
N ASN A 75 9.09 -2.73 9.77
CA ASN A 75 9.26 -3.81 10.73
C ASN A 75 8.47 -3.58 12.04
N PRO A 76 8.29 -4.61 12.88
CA PRO A 76 7.55 -4.50 14.14
C PRO A 76 8.14 -3.49 15.14
N ILE A 77 9.47 -3.30 15.09
CA ILE A 77 10.21 -2.39 15.97
C ILE A 77 9.95 -0.92 15.61
N SER A 78 9.61 -0.63 14.36
CA SER A 78 9.26 0.71 13.91
C SER A 78 8.10 1.29 14.75
N ILE A 79 8.33 2.51 15.23
CA ILE A 79 7.44 3.27 16.12
C ILE A 79 6.18 3.73 15.37
N ALA A 80 6.23 3.78 14.03
CA ALA A 80 5.12 4.21 13.19
C ALA A 80 3.85 3.39 13.47
N LYS A 81 2.83 4.07 14.01
CA LYS A 81 1.48 3.57 14.24
C LYS A 81 0.52 4.65 13.77
N ILE A 82 -0.08 4.44 12.61
CA ILE A 82 -0.93 5.42 11.95
C ILE A 82 -2.34 4.84 11.88
N ASN A 83 -3.32 5.64 12.31
CA ASN A 83 -4.74 5.32 12.18
C ASN A 83 -5.40 6.45 11.38
N ILE A 84 -5.95 6.12 10.22
CA ILE A 84 -6.65 7.08 9.35
C ILE A 84 -7.94 6.41 8.88
N ARG A 85 -9.06 7.12 9.00
CA ARG A 85 -10.34 6.76 8.40
C ARG A 85 -10.86 7.97 7.63
N THR A 86 -10.93 7.84 6.31
CA THR A 86 -11.40 8.88 5.42
C THR A 86 -12.12 8.26 4.24
N LYS A 87 -13.12 8.97 3.70
CA LYS A 87 -13.81 8.54 2.48
C LYS A 87 -12.91 8.80 1.28
N GLY A 88 -12.72 7.78 0.44
CA GLY A 88 -12.14 7.97 -0.89
C GLY A 88 -13.06 8.78 -1.81
N LYS A 89 -12.51 9.32 -2.90
CA LYS A 89 -13.27 10.17 -3.83
C LYS A 89 -14.35 9.42 -4.62
N SER A 90 -14.19 8.11 -4.82
CA SER A 90 -15.08 7.28 -5.65
C SER A 90 -16.27 6.68 -4.89
N TYR A 91 -16.34 6.88 -3.57
CA TYR A 91 -17.41 6.32 -2.75
C TYR A 91 -18.72 7.08 -2.92
N THR A 92 -19.81 6.35 -3.14
CA THR A 92 -21.14 6.92 -3.35
C THR A 92 -22.02 6.86 -2.10
N GLN A 93 -21.96 5.78 -1.31
CA GLN A 93 -22.80 5.60 -0.12
C GLN A 93 -22.04 4.92 1.05
N ASP A 94 -21.60 3.68 0.86
CA ASP A 94 -20.89 2.89 1.89
C ASP A 94 -19.38 3.13 1.85
N GLU A 95 -18.71 3.17 3.01
CA GLU A 95 -17.25 3.43 3.11
C GLU A 95 -16.38 2.21 2.76
N GLU A 96 -16.95 1.01 2.71
CA GLU A 96 -16.28 -0.25 2.37
C GLU A 96 -17.19 -1.07 1.45
N LEU A 97 -16.62 -1.80 0.47
CA LEU A 97 -17.38 -2.67 -0.45
C LEU A 97 -18.41 -1.94 -1.33
N CYS A 98 -18.21 -0.64 -1.55
CA CYS A 98 -18.98 0.12 -2.52
C CYS A 98 -18.88 -0.53 -3.92
N HIS A 99 -19.91 -0.42 -4.76
CA HIS A 99 -19.86 -0.97 -6.11
C HIS A 99 -18.67 -0.41 -6.93
N ASN A 100 -18.35 0.87 -6.71
CA ASN A 100 -17.20 1.54 -7.33
C ASN A 100 -15.86 1.23 -6.65
N ASP A 101 -15.82 0.35 -5.64
CA ASP A 101 -14.61 0.03 -4.88
C ASP A 101 -13.65 -0.84 -5.72
N SER A 102 -14.15 -1.52 -6.78
CA SER A 102 -13.31 -2.29 -7.72
C SER A 102 -13.96 -2.67 -9.07
N CYS A 103 -15.16 -2.20 -9.41
CA CYS A 103 -15.77 -2.56 -10.69
C CYS A 103 -15.39 -1.56 -11.79
N ASN A 104 -14.79 -2.08 -12.87
CA ASN A 104 -15.02 -1.54 -14.21
C ASN A 104 -16.48 -1.82 -14.62
#